data_AF-A0A395XHT5-F1
#
_entry.id   AF-A0A395XHT5-F1
#
_cell.length_a   1.000
_cell.length_b   1.000
_cell.length_c   1.000
_cell.angle_alpha   90.00
_cell.angle_beta   90.00
_cell.angle_gamma   90.00
#
_symmetry.space_group_name_H-M   'P 1'
#
loop_
_entity.id
_entity.type
_entity.pdbx_description
1 polymer ?
#
loop_
_entity_poly.entity_id
_entity_poly.type
_entity_poly.pdbx_seq_one_letter_code
_entity_poly.pdbx_strand_id
1 'polypeptide(L)'
;MHRGTTPDDLLLNKFVKILEDHKRYKEAELLDATAIAGEFAVGFDLAMLACKKYDIVPPTHLVHEIMDSPWFEKDSYASDICREFVKRDESSITS
;
A
#
# COMPACT_ATOMS: atom_id res chain seq x y z
N MET A 1 19.93 -11.74 -12.76
CA MET A 1 18.71 -11.66 -13.59
C MET A 1 17.98 -10.40 -13.18
N HIS A 2 17.84 -9.39 -14.05
CA HIS A 2 16.93 -8.28 -13.77
C HIS A 2 15.51 -8.82 -13.88
N ARG A 3 14.82 -8.92 -12.74
CA ARG A 3 13.37 -9.13 -12.70
C ARG A 3 12.78 -7.88 -13.35
N GLY A 4 12.08 -8.03 -14.48
CA GLY A 4 11.42 -6.89 -15.12
C GLY A 4 10.44 -6.24 -14.14
N THR A 5 10.28 -4.91 -14.22
CA THR A 5 9.34 -4.18 -13.35
C THR A 5 7.91 -4.68 -13.59
N THR A 6 7.29 -5.21 -12.55
CA THR A 6 5.89 -5.67 -12.55
C THR A 6 4.92 -4.54 -12.17
N PRO A 7 3.62 -4.66 -12.46
CA PRO A 7 2.62 -3.71 -11.96
C PRO A 7 2.65 -3.55 -10.44
N ASP A 8 2.89 -4.63 -9.70
CA ASP A 8 2.98 -4.61 -8.24
C ASP A 8 4.25 -3.89 -7.75
N ASP A 9 5.37 -4.00 -8.46
CA ASP A 9 6.57 -3.19 -8.18
C ASP A 9 6.24 -1.69 -8.34
N LEU A 10 5.53 -1.31 -9.40
CA LEU A 10 5.11 0.08 -9.61
C LEU A 10 4.14 0.54 -8.52
N LEU A 11 3.21 -0.32 -8.10
CA LEU A 11 2.24 -0.03 -7.06
C LEU A 11 2.94 0.22 -5.72
N LEU A 12 3.81 -0.68 -5.26
CA LEU A 12 4.58 -0.48 -4.02
C LEU A 12 5.47 0.78 -4.10
N ASN A 13 6.07 1.08 -5.25
CA ASN A 13 6.84 2.30 -5.45
C ASN A 13 6.00 3.59 -5.30
N LYS A 14 4.71 3.57 -5.66
CA LYS A 14 3.81 4.70 -5.39
C LYS A 14 3.62 4.89 -3.88
N PHE A 15 3.49 3.80 -3.11
CA PHE A 15 3.39 3.86 -1.65
C PHE A 15 4.69 4.28 -0.99
N VAL A 16 5.86 3.85 -1.49
CA VAL A 16 7.17 4.36 -1.06
C VAL A 16 7.19 5.88 -1.17
N LYS A 17 6.83 6.44 -2.33
CA LYS A 17 6.76 7.90 -2.52
C LYS A 17 5.80 8.60 -1.57
N ILE A 18 4.60 8.03 -1.35
CA ILE A 18 3.65 8.58 -0.37
C ILE A 18 4.28 8.66 1.02
N LEU A 19 5.00 7.62 1.44
CA LEU A 19 5.68 7.60 2.73
C LEU A 19 6.81 8.63 2.79
N GLU A 20 7.61 8.77 1.73
CA GLU A 20 8.67 9.78 1.61
C GLU A 20 8.12 11.21 1.68
N ASP A 21 7.02 11.50 0.98
CA ASP A 21 6.36 12.81 0.99
C ASP A 21 5.87 13.19 2.40
N HIS A 22 5.48 12.19 3.20
CA HIS A 22 5.11 12.35 4.60
C HIS A 22 6.31 12.22 5.57
N LYS A 23 7.54 12.19 5.05
CA LYS A 23 8.80 12.08 5.80
C LYS A 23 8.90 10.80 6.65
N ARG A 24 8.22 9.72 6.25
CA ARG A 24 8.27 8.39 6.86
C ARG A 24 9.37 7.55 6.19
N TYR A 25 10.60 8.05 6.24
CA TYR A 25 11.71 7.50 5.46
C TYR A 25 12.09 6.06 5.85
N LYS A 26 11.95 5.69 7.13
CA LYS A 26 12.25 4.33 7.60
C LYS A 26 11.26 3.31 7.06
N GLU A 27 9.98 3.67 7.03
CA GLU A 27 8.94 2.83 6.45
C GLU A 27 9.05 2.77 4.93
N ALA A 28 9.39 3.90 4.29
CA ALA A 28 9.67 3.93 2.86
C ALA A 28 10.84 3.02 2.47
N GLU A 29 11.96 3.09 3.20
CA GLU A 29 13.14 2.24 2.97
C GLU A 29 12.83 0.75 3.18
N LEU A 30 12.10 0.42 4.25
CA LEU A 30 11.67 -0.95 4.51
C LEU A 30 10.77 -1.47 3.38
N LEU A 31 9.79 -0.66 2.95
CA LEU A 31 8.87 -1.02 1.88
C LEU A 31 9.58 -1.21 0.54
N ASP A 32 10.53 -0.33 0.21
CA ASP A 32 11.34 -0.43 -1.01
C ASP A 32 12.18 -1.71 -1.02
N ALA A 33 12.83 -2.04 0.11
CA ALA A 33 13.57 -3.29 0.23
C ALA A 33 12.68 -4.54 0.06
N THR A 34 11.48 -4.53 0.63
CA THR A 34 10.48 -5.60 0.47
C THR A 34 10.02 -5.73 -0.98
N ALA A 35 9.80 -4.60 -1.67
CA ALA A 35 9.45 -4.60 -3.10
C ALA A 35 10.59 -5.17 -3.95
N ILE A 36 11.85 -4.78 -3.70
CA ILE A 36 13.04 -5.31 -4.39
C ILE A 36 13.20 -6.83 -4.18
N ALA A 37 12.86 -7.34 -2.99
CA ALA A 37 12.83 -8.78 -2.70
C ALA A 37 11.68 -9.51 -3.44
N GLY A 38 10.70 -8.77 -3.94
CA GLY A 38 9.52 -9.29 -4.63
C GLY A 38 8.51 -9.93 -3.68
N GLU A 39 8.51 -9.53 -2.41
CA GLU A 39 7.58 -9.99 -1.38
C GLU A 39 6.32 -9.11 -1.35
N PHE A 40 5.51 -9.19 -2.40
CA PHE A 40 4.42 -8.23 -2.64
C PHE A 40 3.32 -8.25 -1.58
N ALA A 41 2.87 -9.43 -1.13
CA ALA A 41 1.86 -9.54 -0.07
C ALA A 41 2.32 -8.85 1.23
N VAL A 42 3.57 -9.08 1.63
CA VAL A 42 4.20 -8.41 2.77
C VAL A 42 4.32 -6.91 2.53
N GLY A 43 4.68 -6.50 1.30
CA GLY A 43 4.76 -5.10 0.91
C GLY A 43 3.41 -4.38 1.06
N PHE A 44 2.30 -5.00 0.67
CA PHE A 44 0.97 -4.42 0.85
C PHE A 44 0.59 -4.26 2.33
N ASP A 45 0.88 -5.27 3.14
CA ASP A 45 0.67 -5.19 4.58
C ASP A 45 1.48 -4.04 5.20
N LEU A 46 2.78 -3.93 4.85
CA LEU A 46 3.65 -2.85 5.33
C LEU A 46 3.15 -1.47 4.90
N ALA A 47 2.77 -1.31 3.64
CA ALA A 47 2.22 -0.05 3.12
C ALA A 47 0.95 0.36 3.88
N MET A 48 -0.01 -0.55 4.03
CA MET A 48 -1.27 -0.26 4.72
C MET A 48 -1.07 -0.01 6.23
N LEU A 49 -0.23 -0.79 6.89
CA LEU A 49 0.11 -0.59 8.30
C LEU A 49 0.80 0.77 8.51
N ALA A 50 1.72 1.17 7.64
CA ALA A 50 2.37 2.47 7.72
C ALA A 50 1.36 3.61 7.52
N CYS A 51 0.50 3.51 6.50
CA CYS A 51 -0.56 4.49 6.27
C CYS A 51 -1.47 4.65 7.50
N LYS A 52 -1.97 3.54 8.05
CA LYS A 52 -2.84 3.55 9.24
C LYS A 52 -2.13 4.09 10.48
N LYS A 53 -0.89 3.66 10.74
CA LYS A 53 -0.10 4.07 11.90
C LYS A 53 0.15 5.57 11.94
N TYR A 54 0.34 6.19 10.78
CA TYR A 54 0.67 7.61 10.66
C TYR A 54 -0.51 8.48 10.21
N ASP A 55 -1.73 7.95 10.19
CA ASP A 55 -2.95 8.61 9.70
C ASP A 55 -2.76 9.24 8.30
N ILE A 56 -1.99 8.56 7.45
CA ILE A 56 -1.81 8.93 6.06
C ILE A 56 -2.95 8.27 5.28
N VAL A 57 -3.78 9.08 4.63
CA VAL A 57 -4.85 8.59 3.76
C VAL A 57 -4.29 8.45 2.34
N PRO A 58 -4.06 7.23 1.83
CA PRO A 58 -3.63 7.05 0.46
C PRO A 58 -4.77 7.38 -0.51
N PRO A 59 -4.47 7.77 -1.77
CA PRO A 59 -5.48 7.93 -2.79
C PRO A 59 -6.32 6.65 -2.97
N THR A 60 -7.66 6.79 -2.99
CA THR A 60 -8.60 5.65 -3.05
C THR A 60 -8.33 4.71 -4.22
N HIS A 61 -7.95 5.25 -5.40
CA HIS A 61 -7.63 4.41 -6.56
C HIS A 61 -6.45 3.46 -6.30
N LEU A 62 -5.45 3.85 -5.49
CA LEU A 62 -4.33 2.99 -5.13
C LEU A 62 -4.71 1.91 -4.13
N VAL A 63 -5.68 2.20 -3.25
CA VAL A 63 -6.26 1.19 -2.36
C VAL A 63 -6.97 0.11 -3.17
N HIS A 64 -7.75 0.50 -4.18
CA HIS A 64 -8.38 -0.46 -5.10
C HIS A 64 -7.34 -1.23 -5.92
N GLU A 65 -6.28 -0.58 -6.43
CA GLU A 65 -5.19 -1.27 -7.12
C GLU A 65 -4.51 -2.34 -6.24
N ILE A 66 -4.34 -2.09 -4.92
CA ILE A 66 -3.88 -3.13 -3.97
C ILE A 66 -4.90 -4.27 -3.90
N MET A 67 -6.18 -3.96 -3.69
CA MET A 67 -7.22 -4.97 -3.52
C MET A 67 -7.42 -5.86 -4.76
N ASP A 68 -7.12 -5.33 -5.94
CA ASP A 68 -7.21 -6.04 -7.22
C ASP A 68 -5.94 -6.85 -7.57
N SER A 69 -4.85 -6.70 -6.80
CA SER A 69 -3.60 -7.42 -7.04
C SER A 69 -3.75 -8.93 -6.81
N PRO A 70 -3.13 -9.79 -7.64
CA PRO A 70 -3.09 -11.22 -7.39
C PRO A 70 -2.35 -11.62 -6.10
N TRP A 71 -1.56 -10.70 -5.52
CA TRP A 71 -0.83 -10.92 -4.26
C TRP A 71 -1.57 -10.37 -3.04
N PHE A 72 -2.78 -9.85 -3.21
CA PHE A 72 -3.61 -9.37 -2.12
C PHE A 72 -4.32 -10.51 -1.41
N GLU A 73 -4.04 -10.65 -0.13
CA GLU A 73 -4.61 -11.70 0.71
C GLU A 73 -5.86 -11.19 1.43
N LYS A 74 -6.99 -11.92 1.30
CA LYS A 74 -8.32 -11.46 1.74
C LYS A 74 -8.50 -11.34 3.27
N ASP A 75 -7.59 -11.92 4.03
CA ASP A 75 -7.60 -11.95 5.50
C ASP A 75 -6.29 -11.37 6.09
N SER A 76 -5.53 -10.61 5.29
CA SER A 76 -4.31 -9.94 5.77
C SER A 76 -4.60 -8.57 6.40
N TYR A 77 -3.58 -7.99 7.03
CA TYR A 77 -3.67 -6.63 7.57
C TYR A 77 -4.03 -5.61 6.48
N ALA A 78 -3.48 -5.77 5.27
CA ALA A 78 -3.85 -4.95 4.13
C ALA A 78 -5.35 -5.06 3.84
N SER A 79 -5.95 -6.26 3.93
CA SER A 79 -7.39 -6.41 3.66
C SER A 79 -8.28 -5.61 4.60
N ASP A 80 -8.02 -5.72 5.90
CA ASP A 80 -8.79 -5.00 6.90
C ASP A 80 -8.65 -3.48 6.72
N ILE A 81 -7.42 -3.01 6.52
CA ILE A 81 -7.10 -1.59 6.43
C ILE A 81 -7.62 -0.98 5.11
N CYS A 82 -7.49 -1.67 3.98
CA CYS A 82 -8.05 -1.22 2.71
C CYS A 82 -9.58 -1.03 2.81
N ARG A 83 -10.30 -1.98 3.43
CA ARG A 83 -11.75 -1.88 3.62
C ARG A 83 -12.13 -0.71 4.54
N GLU A 84 -11.34 -0.42 5.57
CA GLU A 84 -11.53 0.77 6.41
C GLU A 84 -11.39 2.06 5.60
N PHE A 85 -10.34 2.18 4.77
CA PHE A 85 -10.14 3.36 3.92
C PHE A 85 -11.26 3.56 2.90
N VAL A 86 -11.70 2.50 2.22
CA VAL A 86 -12.82 2.56 1.26
C VAL A 86 -14.10 3.05 1.94
N LYS A 87 -14.45 2.50 3.12
CA LYS A 87 -15.64 2.93 3.87
C LYS A 87 -15.59 4.40 4.28
N ARG A 88 -14.39 4.89 4.65
CA ARG A 88 -14.19 6.30 5.06
C ARG A 88 -14.39 7.25 3.87
N ASP A 89 -13.92 6.86 2.69
CA ASP A 89 -14.09 7.65 1.46
C ASP A 89 -15.56 7.70 1.03
N GLU A 90 -16.25 6.55 1.01
CA GLU A 90 -17.69 6.46 0.71
C GLU A 90 -18.53 7.34 1.66
N SER A 91 -18.23 7.30 2.96
CA SER A 91 -18.94 8.12 3.96
C SER A 91 -18.72 9.63 3.77
N SER A 92 -17.55 10.01 3.26
CA SER A 92 -17.18 11.41 2.99
C SER A 92 -17.88 11.95 1.74
N ILE A 93 -18.19 11.10 0.76
CA ILE A 93 -18.93 11.47 -0.47
C ILE A 93 -20.43 11.68 -0.17
N THR A 94 -20.97 10.97 0.82
CA THR A 94 -22.39 11.05 1.20
C THR A 94 -22.74 12.14 2.22
N SER A 95 -21.77 12.97 2.63
CA SER A 95 -21.93 14.02 3.65
C SER A 95 -22.09 15.42 3.07
#